data_AF-A0AAD6YKU1-F1
#
_entry.id   AF-A0AAD6YKU1-F1
#
_cell.length_a   1.000
_cell.length_b   1.000
_cell.length_c   1.000
_cell.angle_alpha   90.00
_cell.angle_beta   90.00
_cell.angle_gamma   90.00
#
_symmetry.space_group_name_H-M   'P 1'
#
loop_
_entity.id
_entity.type
_entity.pdbx_description
1 polymer ?
#
loop_
_entity_poly.entity_id
_entity_poly.type
_entity_poly.pdbx_seq_one_letter_code
_entity_poly.pdbx_strand_id
1 'polypeptide(L)'
;MVSLPLLHGRLEPQEEGAPRVNQLCRRHYLSRVLITDHRLALTSLLNASFYFRGVRTDIAAHDRARLLCRKCKSDLETPVPGHVFMQCHAEETVVARRDLQEALAAFERTLPRTDTREASESLMRSLIFDWNTVVPMACFIHKVVRSWRWFGQLLPTMVCELTPDSDDDEEGRWDFDSPTEDGSDEDGSGLEMEIDF
;
A
#
# COMPACT_ATOMS: atom_id res chain seq x y z
N MET A 1 14.60 0.95 4.92
CA MET A 1 14.52 -0.46 4.48
C MET A 1 13.10 -0.96 4.77
N VAL A 2 12.27 -1.18 3.75
CA VAL A 2 10.87 -1.61 3.94
C VAL A 2 10.88 -3.11 4.18
N SER A 3 10.63 -3.55 5.41
CA SER A 3 10.40 -4.98 5.66
C SER A 3 9.05 -5.36 5.03
N LEU A 4 9.02 -6.44 4.26
CA LEU A 4 7.81 -7.00 3.66
C LEU A 4 7.37 -8.18 4.56
N PRO A 5 6.68 -7.95 5.69
CA PRO A 5 6.32 -8.99 6.65
C PRO A 5 5.38 -10.06 6.07
N LEU A 6 4.83 -9.84 4.87
CA LEU A 6 3.99 -10.82 4.18
C LEU A 6 4.78 -11.87 3.38
N LEU A 7 6.09 -11.69 3.16
CA LEU A 7 6.85 -12.45 2.17
C LEU A 7 8.08 -13.20 2.70
N HIS A 8 8.42 -13.07 3.98
CA HIS A 8 9.58 -13.75 4.56
C HIS A 8 9.27 -15.21 4.92
N GLY A 9 10.11 -16.15 4.44
CA GLY A 9 10.19 -17.52 4.95
C GLY A 9 9.17 -18.55 4.44
N ARG A 10 8.55 -18.34 3.27
CA ARG A 10 7.43 -19.18 2.79
C ARG A 10 7.86 -20.37 1.91
N LEU A 11 7.15 -21.50 2.09
CA LEU A 11 7.11 -22.66 1.21
C LEU A 11 6.00 -22.49 0.15
N GLU A 12 6.33 -22.61 -1.14
CA GLU A 12 5.41 -22.52 -2.27
C GLU A 12 4.85 -23.90 -2.65
N PRO A 13 3.52 -24.03 -2.80
CA PRO A 13 2.90 -25.25 -3.33
C PRO A 13 3.33 -25.49 -4.78
N GLN A 14 3.54 -26.76 -5.15
CA GLN A 14 3.89 -27.19 -6.50
C GLN A 14 2.66 -27.84 -7.17
N GLU A 15 2.59 -27.84 -8.51
CA GLU A 15 1.58 -28.65 -9.23
C GLU A 15 1.70 -30.14 -8.88
N GLU A 16 2.93 -30.61 -8.63
CA GLU A 16 3.22 -31.95 -8.12
C GLU A 16 4.29 -31.88 -7.01
N GLY A 17 4.04 -32.57 -5.88
CA GLY A 17 5.04 -32.78 -4.82
C GLY A 17 4.95 -31.84 -3.60
N ALA A 18 5.95 -31.95 -2.71
CA ALA A 18 5.98 -31.24 -1.43
C ALA A 18 6.32 -29.74 -1.59
N PRO A 19 5.77 -28.85 -0.74
CA PRO A 19 6.05 -27.41 -0.80
C PRO A 19 7.54 -27.08 -0.72
N ARG A 20 8.03 -26.15 -1.56
CA ARG A 20 9.46 -25.75 -1.62
C ARG A 20 9.64 -24.26 -1.35
N VAL A 21 10.73 -23.89 -0.67
CA VAL A 21 11.10 -22.48 -0.51
C VAL A 21 11.61 -21.97 -1.86
N ASN A 22 10.76 -21.26 -2.60
CA ASN A 22 11.16 -20.58 -3.82
C ASN A 22 11.41 -19.11 -3.50
N GLN A 23 12.63 -18.62 -3.80
CA GLN A 23 12.91 -17.19 -3.78
C GLN A 23 12.06 -16.54 -4.88
N LEU A 24 10.94 -15.93 -4.48
CA LEU A 24 10.10 -15.06 -5.32
C LEU A 24 9.50 -15.69 -6.58
N CYS A 25 8.40 -16.42 -6.44
CA CYS A 25 7.48 -16.64 -7.57
C CYS A 25 6.05 -16.25 -7.18
N ARG A 26 5.84 -14.93 -7.10
CA ARG A 26 4.52 -14.23 -7.09
C ARG A 26 3.68 -14.48 -8.37
N ARG A 27 3.95 -15.56 -9.11
CA ARG A 27 3.42 -15.79 -10.48
C ARG A 27 2.02 -16.39 -10.47
N HIS A 28 1.64 -17.15 -9.45
CA HIS A 28 0.34 -17.84 -9.47
C HIS A 28 -0.83 -16.87 -9.45
N TYR A 29 -0.78 -15.80 -8.67
CA TYR A 29 -1.85 -14.80 -8.72
C TYR A 29 -1.84 -14.00 -10.03
N LEU A 30 -0.66 -13.80 -10.65
CA LEU A 30 -0.55 -13.13 -11.95
C LEU A 30 -1.21 -13.94 -13.07
N SER A 31 -1.12 -15.27 -13.02
CA SER A 31 -1.78 -16.16 -13.99
C SER A 31 -3.24 -16.44 -13.64
N ARG A 32 -3.59 -16.58 -12.36
CA ARG A 32 -4.93 -16.96 -11.91
C ARG A 32 -5.91 -15.80 -11.85
N VAL A 33 -5.45 -14.61 -11.47
CA VAL A 33 -6.30 -13.42 -11.41
C VAL A 33 -6.27 -12.77 -12.80
N LEU A 34 -7.27 -13.07 -13.62
CA LEU A 34 -7.33 -12.59 -15.01
C LEU A 34 -7.70 -11.10 -15.11
N ILE A 35 -8.47 -10.60 -14.14
CA ILE A 35 -8.94 -9.21 -14.10
C ILE A 35 -7.80 -8.29 -13.65
N THR A 36 -7.43 -7.34 -14.51
CA THR A 36 -6.30 -6.43 -14.27
C THR A 36 -6.46 -5.61 -13.00
N ASP A 37 -7.62 -5.03 -12.73
CA ASP A 37 -7.83 -4.20 -11.53
C ASP A 37 -7.67 -5.01 -10.24
N HIS A 38 -8.09 -6.27 -10.25
CA HIS A 38 -7.93 -7.18 -9.11
C HIS A 38 -6.45 -7.50 -8.87
N ARG A 39 -5.69 -7.73 -9.96
CA ARG A 39 -4.23 -7.91 -9.88
C ARG A 39 -3.54 -6.67 -9.33
N LEU A 40 -3.93 -5.47 -9.79
CA LEU A 40 -3.33 -4.21 -9.32
C LEU A 40 -3.59 -3.97 -7.83
N ALA A 41 -4.83 -4.21 -7.37
CA ALA A 41 -5.19 -4.08 -5.97
C ALA A 41 -4.40 -5.07 -5.09
N LEU A 42 -4.31 -6.34 -5.51
CA LEU A 42 -3.55 -7.38 -4.80
C LEU A 42 -2.05 -7.09 -4.80
N THR A 43 -1.49 -6.64 -5.94
CA THR A 43 -0.07 -6.30 -6.06
C THR A 43 0.29 -5.13 -5.16
N SER A 44 -0.57 -4.11 -5.12
CA SER A 44 -0.41 -2.97 -4.22
C SER A 44 -0.41 -3.41 -2.76
N LEU A 45 -1.28 -4.36 -2.40
CA LEU A 45 -1.31 -4.96 -1.06
C LEU A 45 -0.02 -5.69 -0.72
N LEU A 46 0.47 -6.52 -1.64
CA LEU A 46 1.69 -7.30 -1.44
C LEU A 46 2.94 -6.43 -1.37
N ASN A 47 2.94 -5.28 -2.05
CA ASN A 47 4.04 -4.31 -1.99
C ASN A 47 3.95 -3.36 -0.80
N ALA A 48 2.93 -3.50 0.05
CA ALA A 48 2.64 -2.56 1.12
C ALA A 48 2.62 -1.10 0.62
N SER A 49 2.16 -0.85 -0.62
CA SER A 49 2.03 0.50 -1.18
C SER A 49 0.81 1.24 -0.62
N PHE A 50 0.46 0.93 0.63
CA PHE A 50 -0.66 1.49 1.36
C PHE A 50 -0.13 2.38 2.47
N TYR A 51 -0.51 3.64 2.40
CA TYR A 51 -0.21 4.60 3.44
C TYR A 51 -1.24 4.43 4.56
N PHE A 52 -1.15 3.35 5.35
CA PHE A 52 -1.89 3.22 6.61
C PHE A 52 -1.31 4.18 7.64
N ARG A 53 -2.18 4.80 8.47
CA ARG A 53 -1.72 5.52 9.65
C ARG A 53 -1.05 4.53 10.62
N GLY A 54 0.09 4.89 11.20
CA GLY A 54 0.75 4.04 12.20
C GLY A 54 2.00 3.28 11.76
N VAL A 55 2.42 3.32 10.48
CA VAL A 55 3.70 2.68 10.08
C VAL A 55 4.89 3.43 10.70
N ARG A 56 4.71 4.72 11.01
CA ARG A 56 5.73 5.61 11.57
C ARG A 56 5.24 6.50 12.71
N THR A 57 3.95 6.44 13.02
CA THR A 57 3.29 7.34 13.96
C THR A 57 3.46 6.82 15.39
N ASP A 58 4.05 7.62 16.28
CA ASP A 58 4.10 7.31 17.70
C ASP A 58 2.68 7.41 18.30
N ILE A 59 2.12 6.26 18.69
CA ILE A 59 0.76 6.17 19.23
C ILE A 59 0.61 7.03 20.50
N ALA A 60 1.67 7.20 21.29
CA ALA A 60 1.63 8.00 22.52
C ALA A 60 1.65 9.51 22.24
N ALA A 61 2.21 9.94 21.12
CA ALA A 61 2.37 11.35 20.75
C ALA A 61 1.12 11.95 20.09
N HIS A 62 0.10 11.14 19.77
CA HIS A 62 -1.07 11.59 19.02
C HIS A 62 -2.38 11.32 19.74
N ASP A 63 -3.32 12.26 19.60
CA ASP A 63 -4.70 12.09 20.03
C ASP A 63 -5.30 10.83 19.39
N ARG A 64 -5.87 9.96 20.23
CA ARG A 64 -6.54 8.72 19.86
C ARG A 64 -7.54 8.93 18.72
N ALA A 65 -8.27 10.05 18.70
CA ALA A 65 -9.24 10.35 17.65
C ALA A 65 -8.60 10.44 16.25
N ARG A 66 -7.34 10.88 16.17
CA ARG A 66 -6.56 10.98 14.91
C ARG A 66 -5.98 9.64 14.45
N LEU A 67 -5.91 8.67 15.37
CA LEU A 67 -5.40 7.32 15.13
C LEU A 67 -6.50 6.32 14.76
N LEU A 68 -7.78 6.74 14.77
CA LEU A 68 -8.89 5.88 14.36
C LEU A 68 -8.83 5.57 12.86
N CYS A 69 -9.17 4.34 12.52
CA CYS A 69 -9.32 3.81 11.17
C CYS A 69 -10.11 4.79 10.32
N ARG A 70 -9.48 5.28 9.24
CA ARG A 70 -10.14 6.22 8.32
C ARG A 70 -11.38 5.65 7.63
N LYS A 71 -11.57 4.33 7.65
CA LYS A 71 -12.73 3.65 7.08
C LYS A 71 -13.88 3.53 8.08
N CYS A 72 -13.72 2.84 9.21
CA CYS A 72 -14.81 2.64 10.17
C CYS A 72 -14.90 3.68 11.29
N LYS A 73 -13.84 4.47 11.54
CA LYS A 73 -13.78 5.47 12.62
C LYS A 73 -14.03 4.92 14.05
N SER A 74 -14.00 3.60 14.24
CA SER A 74 -14.25 2.93 15.52
C SER A 74 -12.96 2.45 16.20
N ASP A 75 -12.12 1.77 15.43
CA ASP A 75 -10.92 1.10 15.93
C ASP A 75 -9.66 1.85 15.49
N LEU A 76 -8.52 1.58 16.14
CA LEU A 76 -7.25 2.18 15.72
C LEU A 76 -6.86 1.67 14.33
N GLU A 77 -6.46 2.60 13.46
CA GLU A 77 -5.81 2.27 12.20
C GLU A 77 -4.45 1.66 12.56
N THR A 78 -4.33 0.36 12.37
CA THR A 78 -3.03 -0.30 12.54
C THR A 78 -2.21 -0.09 11.27
N PRO A 79 -0.87 -0.07 11.37
CA PRO A 79 0.05 0.02 10.23
C PRO A 79 -0.12 -1.07 9.16
N VAL A 80 -0.96 -2.06 9.42
CA VAL A 80 -1.08 -3.28 8.63
C VAL A 80 -2.50 -3.47 8.12
N PRO A 81 -2.66 -4.09 6.94
CA PRO A 81 -3.94 -4.22 6.27
C PRO A 81 -4.96 -5.08 7.04
N GLY A 82 -4.52 -5.93 7.97
CA GLY A 82 -5.36 -6.89 8.69
C GLY A 82 -6.65 -6.28 9.23
N HIS A 83 -6.58 -5.10 9.87
CA HIS A 83 -7.78 -4.42 10.35
C HIS A 83 -8.74 -4.06 9.20
N VAL A 84 -8.28 -3.29 8.20
CA VAL A 84 -9.14 -2.76 7.13
C VAL A 84 -9.83 -3.85 6.33
N PHE A 85 -9.15 -4.98 6.09
CA PHE A 85 -9.73 -6.08 5.33
C PHE A 85 -10.51 -7.05 6.24
N MET A 86 -9.93 -7.55 7.32
CA MET A 86 -10.50 -8.68 8.07
C MET A 86 -11.39 -8.29 9.23
N GLN A 87 -11.21 -7.11 9.82
CA GLN A 87 -11.85 -6.74 11.10
C GLN A 87 -12.73 -5.49 11.00
N CYS A 88 -12.49 -4.62 10.03
CA CYS A 88 -13.12 -3.31 9.94
C CYS A 88 -14.65 -3.41 9.80
N HIS A 89 -15.37 -2.64 10.61
CA HIS A 89 -16.83 -2.63 10.68
C HIS A 89 -17.51 -1.67 9.69
N ALA A 90 -16.75 -1.07 8.78
CA ALA A 90 -17.34 -0.27 7.69
C ALA A 90 -18.25 -1.16 6.84
N GLU A 91 -19.44 -0.65 6.49
CA GLU A 91 -20.49 -1.40 5.81
C GLU A 91 -19.98 -2.07 4.54
N GLU A 92 -19.21 -1.35 3.72
CA GLU A 92 -18.68 -1.86 2.46
C GLU A 92 -17.67 -2.99 2.67
N THR A 93 -16.90 -2.95 3.76
CA THR A 93 -15.98 -4.04 4.11
C THR A 93 -16.74 -5.24 4.64
N VAL A 94 -17.78 -5.04 5.45
CA VAL A 94 -18.63 -6.13 5.97
C VAL A 94 -19.30 -6.87 4.82
N VAL A 95 -19.90 -6.12 3.88
CA VAL A 95 -20.51 -6.71 2.66
C VAL A 95 -19.45 -7.46 1.85
N ALA A 96 -18.29 -6.87 1.60
CA ALA A 96 -17.23 -7.54 0.86
C ALA A 96 -16.74 -8.84 1.55
N ARG A 97 -16.65 -8.87 2.89
CA ARG A 97 -16.29 -10.09 3.64
C ARG A 97 -17.36 -11.16 3.55
N ARG A 98 -18.64 -10.80 3.54
CA ARG A 98 -19.73 -11.75 3.31
C ARG A 98 -19.64 -12.36 1.91
N ASP A 99 -19.43 -11.53 0.89
CA ASP A 99 -19.24 -12.00 -0.49
C ASP A 99 -18.01 -12.92 -0.60
N LEU A 100 -16.93 -12.63 0.13
CA LEU A 100 -15.75 -13.50 0.21
C LEU A 100 -16.13 -14.84 0.86
N GLN A 101 -16.83 -14.81 2.00
CA GLN A 101 -17.28 -16.02 2.71
C GLN A 101 -18.13 -16.92 1.81
N GLU A 102 -19.06 -16.33 1.04
CA GLU A 102 -19.87 -17.07 0.06
C GLU A 102 -19.02 -17.68 -1.04
N ALA A 103 -18.06 -16.93 -1.59
CA ALA A 103 -17.14 -17.43 -2.61
C ALA A 103 -16.21 -18.54 -2.09
N LEU A 104 -15.83 -18.49 -0.81
CA LEU A 104 -14.99 -19.52 -0.16
C LEU A 104 -15.77 -20.82 0.13
N ALA A 105 -17.10 -20.73 0.30
CA ALA A 105 -17.94 -21.90 0.55
C ALA A 105 -17.89 -22.92 -0.61
N ALA A 106 -17.69 -22.46 -1.84
CA ALA A 106 -17.50 -23.31 -3.02
C ALA A 106 -16.24 -24.20 -2.95
N PHE A 107 -15.29 -23.86 -2.05
CA PHE A 107 -14.05 -24.59 -1.81
C PHE A 107 -14.01 -25.23 -0.42
N GLU A 108 -15.18 -25.40 0.22
CA GLU A 108 -15.31 -25.95 1.57
C GLU A 108 -14.48 -25.18 2.62
N ARG A 109 -14.26 -23.88 2.38
CA ARG A 109 -13.50 -23.00 3.27
C ARG A 109 -14.41 -22.02 4.00
N THR A 110 -14.06 -21.77 5.25
CA THR A 110 -14.70 -20.77 6.09
C THR A 110 -13.70 -19.68 6.43
N LEU A 111 -14.20 -18.44 6.54
CA LEU A 111 -13.44 -17.28 6.97
C LEU A 111 -13.62 -17.17 8.49
N PRO A 112 -12.64 -17.61 9.30
CA PRO A 112 -12.77 -17.49 10.74
C PRO A 112 -12.77 -16.02 11.14
N ARG A 113 -13.51 -15.70 12.20
CA ARG A 113 -13.38 -14.41 12.87
C ARG A 113 -11.96 -14.32 13.43
N THR A 114 -11.30 -13.21 13.17
CA THR A 114 -9.93 -12.96 13.63
C THR A 114 -9.97 -11.83 14.63
N ASP A 115 -9.62 -12.13 15.88
CA ASP A 115 -9.65 -11.14 16.97
C ASP A 115 -8.30 -10.42 17.11
N THR A 116 -7.22 -11.01 16.59
CA THR A 116 -5.88 -10.42 16.61
C THR A 116 -5.39 -10.00 15.23
N ARG A 117 -4.46 -9.06 15.23
CA ARG A 117 -3.77 -8.55 14.04
C ARG A 117 -3.00 -9.66 13.32
N GLU A 118 -2.22 -10.43 14.09
CA GLU A 118 -1.39 -11.52 13.57
C GLU A 118 -2.25 -12.62 12.94
N ALA A 119 -3.39 -12.95 13.55
CA ALA A 119 -4.33 -13.93 13.01
C ALA A 119 -4.95 -13.43 11.70
N SER A 120 -5.36 -12.15 11.65
CA SER A 120 -5.88 -11.51 10.43
C SER A 120 -4.89 -11.58 9.28
N GLU A 121 -3.62 -11.24 9.54
CA GLU A 121 -2.58 -11.31 8.52
C GLU A 121 -2.25 -12.74 8.09
N SER A 122 -2.15 -13.67 9.03
CA SER A 122 -1.88 -15.07 8.74
C SER A 122 -2.95 -15.67 7.84
N LEU A 123 -4.22 -15.36 8.13
CA LEU A 123 -5.37 -15.75 7.31
C LEU A 123 -5.34 -15.10 5.93
N MET A 124 -5.06 -13.80 5.83
CA MET A 124 -4.93 -13.14 4.53
C MET A 124 -3.81 -13.76 3.69
N ARG A 125 -2.64 -14.01 4.31
CA ARG A 125 -1.52 -14.71 3.65
C ARG A 125 -2.01 -16.05 3.12
N SER A 126 -2.59 -16.91 3.97
CA SER A 126 -3.02 -18.25 3.55
C SER A 126 -4.03 -18.23 2.39
N LEU A 127 -4.94 -17.25 2.36
CA LEU A 127 -5.92 -17.11 1.27
C LEU A 127 -5.32 -16.60 -0.05
N ILE A 128 -4.36 -15.67 0.01
CA ILE A 128 -3.66 -15.17 -1.20
C ILE A 128 -2.75 -16.25 -1.78
N PHE A 129 -2.22 -17.10 -0.91
CA PHE A 129 -1.20 -18.10 -1.18
C PHE A 129 -1.73 -19.44 -1.68
N ASP A 130 -3.04 -19.63 -1.59
CA ASP A 130 -3.72 -20.82 -2.07
C ASP A 130 -4.33 -20.59 -3.46
N TRP A 131 -4.17 -21.59 -4.33
CA TRP A 131 -4.55 -21.52 -5.76
C TRP A 131 -6.05 -21.39 -6.02
N ASN A 132 -6.87 -21.89 -5.09
CA ASN A 132 -8.32 -21.88 -5.18
C ASN A 132 -8.89 -20.58 -4.61
N THR A 133 -8.29 -20.07 -3.54
CA THR A 133 -8.81 -18.89 -2.84
C THR A 133 -8.23 -17.56 -3.33
N VAL A 134 -7.13 -17.56 -4.07
CA VAL A 134 -6.48 -16.32 -4.54
C VAL A 134 -7.39 -15.45 -5.41
N VAL A 135 -8.24 -16.05 -6.25
CA VAL A 135 -9.16 -15.30 -7.12
C VAL A 135 -10.29 -14.65 -6.32
N PRO A 136 -11.04 -15.38 -5.47
CA PRO A 136 -11.98 -14.78 -4.52
C PRO A 136 -11.33 -13.68 -3.65
N MET A 137 -10.13 -13.94 -3.15
CA MET A 137 -9.41 -13.01 -2.29
C MET A 137 -9.02 -11.74 -3.05
N ALA A 138 -8.55 -11.83 -4.29
CA ALA A 138 -8.22 -10.67 -5.11
C ALA A 138 -9.46 -9.81 -5.44
N CYS A 139 -10.61 -10.46 -5.72
CA CYS A 139 -11.88 -9.78 -5.92
C CYS A 139 -12.31 -9.02 -4.65
N PHE A 140 -12.24 -9.70 -3.49
CA PHE A 140 -12.52 -9.10 -2.19
C PHE A 140 -11.63 -7.89 -1.91
N ILE A 141 -10.32 -8.03 -2.08
CA ILE A 141 -9.36 -6.94 -1.89
C ILE A 141 -9.75 -5.76 -2.77
N HIS A 142 -9.99 -5.98 -4.06
CA HIS A 142 -10.41 -4.93 -4.97
C HIS A 142 -11.70 -4.22 -4.53
N LYS A 143 -12.72 -4.93 -4.07
CA LYS A 143 -13.97 -4.32 -3.56
C LYS A 143 -13.72 -3.41 -2.34
N VAL A 144 -12.93 -3.88 -1.37
CA VAL A 144 -12.58 -3.09 -0.18
C VAL A 144 -11.77 -1.86 -0.54
N VAL A 145 -10.84 -2.02 -1.49
CA VAL A 145 -9.97 -0.97 -2.02
C VAL A 145 -10.77 0.10 -2.75
N ARG A 146 -11.63 -0.30 -3.69
CA ARG A 146 -12.44 0.60 -4.52
C ARG A 146 -13.40 1.45 -3.68
N SER A 147 -13.92 0.91 -2.58
CA SER A 147 -14.78 1.65 -1.64
C SER A 147 -14.01 2.54 -0.68
N TRP A 148 -12.67 2.46 -0.64
CA TRP A 148 -11.87 3.23 0.29
C TRP A 148 -11.22 4.44 -0.38
N ARG A 149 -11.81 5.63 -0.15
CA ARG A 149 -11.33 6.90 -0.73
C ARG A 149 -9.85 7.23 -0.47
N TRP A 150 -9.28 6.68 0.60
CA TRP A 150 -7.90 6.95 1.01
C TRP A 150 -6.89 5.94 0.46
N PHE A 151 -7.37 4.97 -0.31
CA PHE A 151 -6.52 3.95 -0.90
C PHE A 151 -5.54 4.57 -1.91
N GLY A 152 -4.25 4.24 -1.77
CA GLY A 152 -3.19 4.73 -2.66
C GLY A 152 -2.87 6.23 -2.55
N GLN A 153 -3.60 6.98 -1.71
CA GLN A 153 -3.30 8.39 -1.47
C GLN A 153 -2.15 8.50 -0.46
N LEU A 154 -1.10 9.21 -0.86
CA LEU A 154 -0.08 9.71 0.04
C LEU A 154 -0.76 10.56 1.13
N LEU A 155 -0.57 10.18 2.38
CA LEU A 155 -1.07 10.97 3.51
C LEU A 155 -0.29 12.29 3.58
N PRO A 156 -0.95 13.47 3.49
CA PRO A 156 -0.26 14.76 3.56
C PRO A 156 0.59 14.93 4.83
N THR A 157 0.16 14.32 5.94
CA THR A 157 0.86 14.37 7.23
C THR A 157 2.08 13.46 7.32
N MET A 158 2.31 12.53 6.38
CA MET A 158 3.54 11.72 6.38
C MET A 158 4.74 12.44 5.73
N VAL A 159 4.53 13.65 5.20
CA VAL A 159 5.62 14.57 4.83
C VAL A 159 6.20 15.25 6.08
N CYS A 160 5.42 15.37 7.16
CA CYS A 160 5.85 16.03 8.39
C CYS A 160 6.63 15.13 9.37
N GLU A 161 6.72 13.82 9.15
CA GLU A 161 7.45 12.90 10.06
C GLU A 161 8.88 12.56 9.56
N LEU A 162 9.44 13.33 8.61
CA LEU A 162 10.78 13.07 8.05
C LEU A 162 11.77 14.22 8.13
N THR A 163 11.38 15.41 8.58
CA THR A 163 12.39 16.35 9.07
C THR A 163 12.59 16.03 10.53
N PRO A 164 13.78 15.56 10.97
CA PRO A 164 14.13 15.81 12.35
C PRO A 164 13.94 17.31 12.55
N ASP A 165 13.22 17.72 13.59
CA ASP A 165 13.28 19.08 14.07
C ASP A 165 14.76 19.29 14.45
N SER A 166 15.57 19.74 13.50
CA SER A 166 16.85 20.33 13.80
C SER A 166 16.49 21.68 14.41
N ASP A 167 16.43 21.69 15.74
CA ASP A 167 16.55 22.89 16.56
C ASP A 167 17.95 23.50 16.34
N ASP A 168 18.23 23.94 15.10
CA ASP A 168 19.35 24.80 14.76
C ASP A 168 18.79 26.20 14.51
N ASP A 169 18.22 26.79 15.58
CA ASP A 169 18.26 28.23 15.74
C ASP A 169 19.72 28.61 16.05
N GLU A 170 20.49 29.06 15.06
CA GLU A 170 21.36 30.25 15.19
C GLU A 170 22.08 30.62 13.88
N GLU A 171 21.75 31.85 13.43
CA GLU A 171 22.64 32.84 12.83
C GLU A 171 23.62 32.43 11.72
N GLY A 172 23.17 32.66 10.49
CA GLY A 172 24.05 32.79 9.33
C GLY A 172 23.42 33.70 8.30
N ARG A 173 23.59 35.02 8.46
CA ARG A 173 23.36 36.01 7.41
C ARG A 173 24.32 35.71 6.25
N TRP A 174 23.84 35.01 5.23
CA TRP A 174 24.56 34.90 3.96
C TRP A 174 24.16 36.09 3.11
N ASP A 175 25.00 37.13 3.13
CA ASP A 175 24.90 38.26 2.21
C ASP A 175 24.96 37.72 0.78
N PHE A 176 23.81 37.80 0.09
CA PHE A 176 23.70 37.56 -1.35
C PHE A 176 24.25 38.79 -2.06
N ASP A 177 25.57 38.79 -2.30
CA ASP A 177 26.18 39.73 -3.24
C ASP A 177 25.59 39.46 -4.62
N SER A 178 24.68 40.34 -5.03
CA SER A 178 24.11 40.39 -6.36
C SER A 178 25.18 40.91 -7.32
N PRO A 179 25.58 40.17 -8.36
CA PRO A 179 26.32 40.77 -9.46
C PRO A 179 25.35 41.70 -10.20
N THR A 180 25.62 43.00 -10.09
CA THR A 180 24.96 44.04 -10.88
C THR A 180 25.18 43.79 -12.36
N GLU A 181 24.08 43.76 -13.10
CA GLU A 181 24.00 43.88 -14.55
C GLU A 181 24.62 45.21 -15.01
N ASP A 182 25.57 45.13 -15.93
CA ASP A 182 25.97 46.19 -16.86
C ASP A 182 26.81 45.49 -17.94
N GLY A 183 26.53 45.47 -19.23
CA GLY A 183 25.50 46.08 -20.05
C GLY A 183 25.90 45.82 -21.52
N SER A 184 25.07 46.33 -22.43
CA SER A 184 25.37 46.61 -23.84
C SER A 184 25.00 45.53 -24.87
N ASP A 185 23.91 45.86 -25.56
CA ASP A 185 23.44 45.38 -26.84
C ASP A 185 24.53 45.40 -27.92
N GLU A 186 24.47 44.45 -28.88
CA GLU A 186 24.66 44.78 -30.29
C GLU A 186 24.19 43.65 -31.24
N ASP A 187 23.58 44.10 -32.33
CA ASP A 187 22.84 43.37 -33.36
C ASP A 187 23.69 42.39 -34.19
N GLY A 188 23.04 41.38 -34.79
CA GLY A 188 23.70 40.51 -35.76
C GLY A 188 22.80 39.45 -36.41
N SER A 189 22.11 39.86 -37.48
CA SER A 189 21.30 39.05 -38.40
C SER A 189 22.01 37.88 -39.09
N GLY A 190 21.29 36.77 -39.30
CA GLY A 190 21.55 35.73 -40.31
C GLY A 190 20.86 34.40 -39.94
N LEU A 191 19.73 33.99 -40.53
CA LEU A 191 19.63 33.17 -41.76
C LEU A 191 20.72 32.08 -41.76
N GLU A 192 20.46 30.78 -41.71
CA GLU A 192 19.56 29.99 -42.57
C GLU A 192 19.10 28.68 -41.90
N MET A 193 18.01 28.17 -42.43
CA MET A 193 17.31 26.94 -42.08
C MET A 193 17.67 25.90 -43.15
N GLU A 194 18.36 24.82 -42.79
CA GLU A 194 18.42 23.62 -43.63
C GLU A 194 18.21 22.38 -42.75
N ILE A 195 17.03 21.79 -42.92
CA ILE A 195 16.70 20.41 -42.57
C ILE A 195 16.77 19.67 -43.91
N ASP A 196 17.61 18.65 -44.00
CA ASP A 196 17.58 17.70 -45.11
C ASP A 196 17.32 16.28 -44.60
N PHE A 197 16.57 15.55 -45.42
CA PHE A 197 15.83 14.31 -45.19
C PHE A 197 16.70 13.05 -44.97
#